data_AF-Q09JK8-F1
#
_entry.id   AF-Q09JK8-F1
#
_cell.length_a   1.000
_cell.length_b   1.000
_cell.length_c   1.000
_cell.angle_alpha   90.00
_cell.angle_beta   90.00
_cell.angle_gamma   90.00
#
_symmetry.space_group_name_H-M   'P 1'
#
loop_
_entity.id
_entity.type
_entity.pdbx_description
1 polymer ?
#
loop_
_entity_poly.entity_id
_entity_poly.type
_entity_poly.pdbx_seq_one_letter_code
_entity_poly.pdbx_strand_id
1 'polypeptide(L)'
;QHLFSPCCEQQMRYLFRRPEQKCLGTVSSNHISKSDFLPGEVKTPDQLCADGYKGQAVMFHDMSRPVEDCKVPCRTQGETKEVPVPGGISLQTSWKTGQVLALDGTACDANDPSKTCINGLCVKHTKRSTNKSKRQKT
;
A
#
# COMPACT_ATOMS: atom_id res chain seq x y z
N GLN A 1 -5.88 -10.49 -1.37
CA GLN A 1 -6.95 -10.09 -2.31
C GLN A 1 -8.27 -10.68 -1.86
N HIS A 2 -9.32 -9.88 -1.80
CA HIS A 2 -10.67 -10.38 -1.51
C HIS A 2 -11.42 -10.49 -2.83
N LEU A 3 -11.59 -11.72 -3.31
CA LEU A 3 -12.53 -12.01 -4.38
C LEU A 3 -13.94 -11.97 -3.80
N PHE A 4 -14.91 -11.54 -4.60
CA PHE A 4 -16.31 -11.68 -4.21
C PHE A 4 -16.62 -13.17 -4.04
N SER A 5 -17.34 -13.52 -2.98
CA SER A 5 -17.85 -14.88 -2.82
C SER A 5 -18.83 -15.20 -3.97
N PRO A 6 -19.04 -16.49 -4.30
CA PRO A 6 -20.04 -16.88 -5.29
C PRO A 6 -21.43 -16.32 -4.98
N CYS A 7 -21.81 -16.23 -3.70
CA CYS A 7 -23.07 -15.63 -3.28
C CYS A 7 -23.12 -14.13 -3.60
N CYS A 8 -22.06 -13.38 -3.26
CA CYS A 8 -21.98 -11.96 -3.60
C CYS A 8 -22.10 -11.73 -5.10
N GLU A 9 -21.41 -12.54 -5.91
CA GLU A 9 -21.46 -12.44 -7.36
C GLU A 9 -22.88 -12.68 -7.89
N GLN A 10 -23.56 -13.74 -7.41
CA GLN A 10 -24.94 -14.03 -7.80
C GLN A 10 -25.90 -12.90 -7.43
N GLN A 11 -25.78 -12.34 -6.22
CA GLN A 11 -26.62 -11.23 -5.77
C GLN A 11 -26.38 -9.96 -6.59
N MET A 12 -25.12 -9.61 -6.88
CA MET A 12 -24.81 -8.48 -7.75
C MET A 12 -25.40 -8.66 -9.15
N ARG A 13 -25.26 -9.84 -9.75
CA ARG A 13 -25.86 -10.15 -11.07
C ARG A 13 -27.38 -10.06 -11.05
N TYR A 14 -28.01 -10.55 -9.98
CA TYR A 14 -29.46 -10.47 -9.81
C TYR A 14 -29.93 -9.02 -9.71
N LEU A 15 -29.27 -8.20 -8.88
CA LEU A 15 -29.60 -6.77 -8.72
C LEU A 15 -29.35 -5.97 -10.00
N PHE A 16 -28.28 -6.26 -10.75
CA PHE A 16 -27.97 -5.52 -11.98
C PHE A 16 -28.97 -5.75 -13.12
N ARG A 17 -29.73 -6.86 -13.08
CA ARG A 17 -30.77 -7.18 -14.08
C ARG A 17 -32.11 -6.50 -13.80
N ARG A 18 -32.26 -5.88 -12.63
CA ARG A 18 -33.51 -5.25 -12.23
C ARG A 18 -33.72 -3.90 -12.93
N PRO A 19 -34.97 -3.55 -13.30
CA PRO A 19 -35.26 -2.30 -14.00
C PRO A 19 -34.81 -1.02 -13.28
N GLU A 20 -34.73 -1.06 -11.96
CA GLU A 20 -34.38 0.06 -11.08
C GLU A 20 -32.89 0.46 -11.21
N GLN A 21 -32.05 -0.42 -11.76
CA GLN A 21 -30.60 -0.25 -11.87
C GLN A 21 -30.16 0.18 -13.28
N LYS A 22 -31.11 0.49 -14.17
CA LYS A 22 -30.85 0.95 -15.54
C LYS A 22 -29.90 2.16 -15.62
N CYS A 23 -29.89 3.01 -14.59
CA CYS A 23 -29.00 4.18 -14.53
C CYS A 23 -27.50 3.83 -14.45
N LEU A 24 -27.14 2.62 -14.00
CA LEU A 24 -25.76 2.15 -13.97
C LEU A 24 -25.27 1.67 -15.35
N GLY A 25 -26.18 1.42 -16.29
CA GLY A 25 -25.86 1.04 -17.66
C GLY A 25 -25.50 2.21 -18.57
N THR A 26 -25.73 3.46 -18.13
CA THR A 26 -25.38 4.65 -18.92
C THR A 26 -23.96 5.11 -18.62
N VAL A 27 -23.17 5.35 -19.67
CA VAL A 27 -21.82 5.89 -19.54
C VAL A 27 -21.90 7.37 -19.14
N SER A 28 -21.27 7.74 -18.02
CA SER A 28 -21.14 9.13 -17.60
C SER A 28 -20.28 9.92 -18.59
N SER A 29 -20.71 11.13 -18.94
CA SER A 29 -19.93 12.08 -19.75
C SER A 29 -18.73 12.67 -19.00
N ASN A 30 -18.73 12.62 -17.67
CA ASN A 30 -17.72 13.23 -16.80
C ASN A 30 -16.80 12.15 -16.19
N HIS A 31 -16.08 11.42 -17.04
CA HIS A 31 -15.17 10.39 -16.56
C HIS A 31 -13.83 11.01 -16.13
N ILE A 32 -13.48 10.90 -14.85
CA ILE A 32 -12.13 11.23 -14.35
C ILE A 32 -11.17 10.16 -14.87
N SER A 33 -10.08 10.55 -15.53
CA SER A 33 -9.09 9.60 -16.03
C SER A 33 -8.55 8.72 -14.90
N LYS A 34 -8.47 7.42 -15.15
CA LYS A 34 -7.84 6.49 -14.21
C LYS A 34 -6.34 6.72 -14.23
N SER A 35 -5.71 6.57 -13.07
CA SER A 35 -4.25 6.53 -12.98
C SER A 35 -3.72 5.33 -13.75
N ASP A 36 -2.66 5.55 -14.54
CA ASP A 36 -1.88 4.47 -15.15
C ASP A 36 -0.93 3.78 -14.16
N PHE A 37 -0.70 4.41 -12.99
CA PHE A 37 0.16 3.90 -11.93
C PHE A 37 -0.60 3.08 -10.90
N LEU A 38 0.05 2.02 -10.42
CA LEU A 38 -0.43 1.24 -9.29
C LEU A 38 -0.33 2.05 -7.99
N PRO A 39 -1.21 1.83 -7.00
CA PRO A 39 -1.25 2.63 -5.78
C PRO A 39 0.08 2.67 -5.01
N GLY A 40 0.83 1.57 -4.98
CA GLY A 40 2.14 1.46 -4.35
C GLY A 40 3.27 2.17 -5.10
N GLU A 41 3.05 2.60 -6.34
CA GLU A 41 3.96 3.49 -7.08
C GLU A 41 3.76 4.96 -6.68
N VAL A 42 2.59 5.29 -6.12
CA VAL A 42 2.20 6.66 -5.75
C VAL A 42 2.33 6.89 -4.23
N LYS A 43 1.98 5.88 -3.43
CA LYS A 43 2.03 5.93 -1.95
C LYS A 43 3.41 5.54 -1.43
N THR A 44 3.98 6.37 -0.56
CA THR A 44 5.23 6.03 0.11
C THR A 44 5.02 5.04 1.27
N PRO A 45 6.05 4.26 1.66
CA PRO A 45 5.99 3.41 2.84
C PRO A 45 5.60 4.15 4.13
N ASP A 46 6.06 5.40 4.32
CA ASP A 46 5.66 6.21 5.48
C ASP A 46 4.17 6.55 5.49
N GLN A 47 3.63 6.93 4.33
CA GLN A 47 2.20 7.19 4.18
C GLN A 47 1.39 5.92 4.45
N LEU A 48 1.88 4.76 4.01
CA LEU A 48 1.27 3.46 4.29
C LEU A 48 1.24 3.14 5.78
N CYS A 49 2.35 3.33 6.49
CA CYS A 49 2.40 3.15 7.94
C CYS A 49 1.46 4.12 8.68
N ALA A 50 1.44 5.39 8.28
CA ALA A 50 0.58 6.40 8.87
C ALA A 50 -0.92 6.09 8.66
N ASP A 51 -1.30 5.64 7.45
CA ASP A 51 -2.68 5.28 7.13
C ASP A 51 -3.12 3.98 7.81
N GLY A 52 -2.27 2.95 7.80
CA GLY A 52 -2.60 1.63 8.37
C GLY A 52 -2.76 1.64 9.89
N TYR A 53 -2.09 2.57 10.58
CA TYR A 53 -2.20 2.77 12.03
C TYR A 53 -2.97 4.04 12.42
N LYS A 54 -3.67 4.65 11.46
CA LYS A 54 -4.43 5.88 11.69
C LYS A 54 -5.44 5.69 12.82
N GLY A 55 -5.38 6.57 13.83
CA GLY A 55 -6.24 6.51 15.01
C GLY A 55 -5.75 5.55 16.12
N GLN A 56 -4.65 4.83 15.91
CA GLN A 56 -4.03 3.96 16.92
C GLN A 56 -2.68 4.52 17.41
N ALA A 57 -1.80 4.89 16.48
CA ALA A 57 -0.48 5.43 16.79
C ALA A 57 0.10 6.21 15.60
N VAL A 58 1.02 7.13 15.89
CA VAL A 58 1.85 7.76 14.85
C VAL A 58 3.00 6.80 14.51
N MET A 59 2.91 6.17 13.34
CA MET A 59 3.85 5.16 12.87
C MET A 59 4.51 5.61 11.56
N PHE A 60 5.78 5.29 11.42
CA PHE A 60 6.63 5.60 10.27
C PHE A 60 7.23 4.32 9.69
N HIS A 61 7.73 4.38 8.46
CA HIS A 61 8.45 3.27 7.87
C HIS A 61 9.76 3.00 8.64
N ASP A 62 9.96 1.75 9.00
CA ASP A 62 11.17 1.31 9.65
C ASP A 62 12.25 1.00 8.62
N MET A 63 13.02 2.02 8.24
CA MET A 63 14.11 1.88 7.26
C MET A 63 15.21 0.90 7.66
N SER A 64 15.26 0.44 8.92
CA SER A 64 16.22 -0.58 9.35
C SER A 64 15.84 -1.99 8.90
N ARG A 65 14.60 -2.19 8.46
CA ARG A 65 14.07 -3.47 7.99
C ARG A 65 13.58 -3.33 6.55
N PRO A 66 13.92 -4.27 5.65
CA PRO A 66 13.40 -4.26 4.30
C PRO A 66 11.90 -4.62 4.29
N VAL A 67 11.23 -4.25 3.21
CA VAL A 67 9.91 -4.83 2.88
C VAL A 67 10.14 -6.29 2.53
N GLU A 68 9.47 -7.20 3.23
CA GLU A 68 9.56 -8.65 3.03
C GLU A 68 8.15 -9.23 2.92
N ASP A 69 7.94 -10.18 2.00
CA ASP A 69 6.63 -10.79 1.74
C ASP A 69 5.49 -9.76 1.59
N CYS A 70 5.80 -8.63 0.96
CA CYS A 70 4.86 -7.52 0.80
C CYS A 70 4.27 -6.98 2.11
N LYS A 71 5.08 -6.98 3.16
CA LYS A 71 4.79 -6.33 4.44
C LYS A 71 5.77 -5.20 4.66
N VAL A 72 5.25 -4.00 4.78
CA VAL A 72 6.04 -2.80 5.09
C VAL A 72 6.23 -2.74 6.60
N PRO A 73 7.48 -2.76 7.10
CA PRO A 73 7.75 -2.66 8.53
C PRO A 73 7.52 -1.22 9.00
N CYS A 74 6.77 -1.06 10.08
CA CYS A 74 6.45 0.23 10.67
C CYS A 74 6.97 0.31 12.11
N ARG A 75 7.30 1.52 12.56
CA ARG A 75 7.66 1.79 13.96
C ARG A 75 7.23 3.17 14.44
N THR A 76 7.06 3.33 15.76
CA THR A 76 6.91 4.66 16.36
C THR A 76 8.22 5.43 16.36
N GLN A 77 8.16 6.72 16.67
CA GLN A 77 9.34 7.44 17.14
C GLN A 77 9.90 6.74 18.40
N GLY A 78 11.22 6.75 18.53
CA GLY A 78 11.89 6.16 19.68
C GLY A 78 11.64 6.97 20.94
N GLU A 79 11.25 6.30 22.01
CA GLU A 79 11.13 6.90 23.33
C GLU A 79 12.34 6.48 24.16
N THR A 80 13.22 7.43 24.47
CA THR A 80 14.39 7.21 25.32
C THR A 80 14.02 7.48 26.78
N LYS A 81 14.27 6.51 27.65
CA LYS A 81 14.03 6.61 29.08
C LYS A 81 15.28 6.28 29.86
N GLU A 82 15.44 6.97 30.98
CA GLU A 82 16.41 6.62 32.00
C GLU A 82 15.91 5.41 32.78
N VAL A 83 16.75 4.38 32.84
CA VAL A 83 16.47 3.13 33.54
C VAL A 83 17.52 2.97 34.65
N PRO A 84 17.11 2.87 35.92
CA PRO A 84 18.03 2.60 37.01
C PRO A 84 18.73 1.25 36.81
N VAL A 85 20.05 1.24 36.92
CA VAL A 85 20.88 0.03 36.86
C VAL A 85 21.85 0.03 38.04
N PRO A 86 22.37 -1.14 38.49
CA PRO A 86 23.38 -1.16 39.55
C PRO A 86 24.58 -0.28 39.19
N GLY A 87 24.85 0.75 40.00
CA GLY A 87 25.95 1.69 39.78
C GLY A 87 25.62 2.93 38.95
N GLY A 88 24.37 3.18 38.55
CA GLY A 88 24.00 4.44 37.89
C GLY A 88 22.67 4.42 37.12
N ILE A 89 22.59 5.28 36.10
CA ILE A 89 21.44 5.39 35.19
C ILE A 89 21.90 4.98 33.79
N SER A 90 21.10 4.16 33.10
CA SER A 90 21.29 3.82 31.69
C SER A 90 20.19 4.43 30.84
N LEU A 91 20.51 4.89 29.63
CA LEU A 91 19.52 5.38 28.67
C LEU A 91 19.08 4.22 27.76
N GLN A 92 17.80 3.91 27.77
CA GLN A 92 17.22 2.88 26.91
C GLN A 92 16.17 3.48 25.98
N THR A 93 16.35 3.27 24.67
CA THR A 93 15.35 3.66 23.65
C THR A 93 14.47 2.48 23.31
N SER A 94 13.16 2.69 23.29
CA SER A 94 12.18 1.68 22.88
C SER A 94 11.32 2.19 21.74
N TRP A 95 10.84 1.27 20.90
CA TRP A 95 9.93 1.53 19.79
C TRP A 95 8.81 0.51 19.82
N LYS A 96 7.58 0.93 19.49
CA LYS A 96 6.55 -0.03 19.09
C LYS A 96 6.74 -0.33 17.62
N THR A 97 6.68 -1.61 17.26
CA THR A 97 6.82 -2.06 15.87
C THR A 97 5.52 -2.66 15.37
N GLY A 98 5.36 -2.64 14.06
CA GLY A 98 4.19 -3.17 13.38
C GLY A 98 4.50 -3.46 11.91
N GLN A 99 3.52 -3.97 11.19
CA GLN A 99 3.60 -4.22 9.76
C GLN A 99 2.26 -3.87 9.11
N VAL A 100 2.32 -3.28 7.92
CA VAL A 100 1.15 -3.08 7.06
C VAL A 100 1.34 -3.81 5.75
N LEU A 101 0.25 -4.27 5.14
CA LEU A 101 0.33 -4.87 3.80
C LEU A 101 0.73 -3.79 2.80
N ALA A 102 1.74 -4.11 1.99
CA ALA A 102 2.15 -3.29 0.88
C ALA A 102 1.03 -3.21 -0.16
N LEU A 103 0.92 -2.06 -0.83
CA LEU A 103 0.02 -1.91 -1.97
C LEU A 103 0.66 -2.50 -3.23
N ASP A 104 -0.19 -2.82 -4.20
CA ASP A 104 0.30 -3.24 -5.51
C ASP A 104 1.17 -2.13 -6.12
N GLY A 105 2.35 -2.48 -6.63
CA GLY A 105 3.34 -1.54 -7.15
C GLY A 105 4.41 -1.06 -6.15
N THR A 106 4.32 -1.45 -4.87
CA THR A 106 5.39 -1.19 -3.89
C THR A 106 6.60 -2.08 -4.16
N ALA A 107 7.82 -1.54 -4.11
CA ALA A 107 9.04 -2.35 -4.24
C ALA A 107 9.19 -3.30 -3.04
N CYS A 108 9.57 -4.56 -3.30
CA CYS A 108 9.56 -5.63 -2.29
C CYS A 108 10.87 -6.41 -2.20
N ASP A 109 11.87 -6.02 -2.97
CA ASP A 109 13.21 -6.59 -2.92
C ASP A 109 14.20 -5.43 -3.00
N ALA A 110 15.03 -5.27 -1.95
CA ALA A 110 16.01 -4.20 -1.88
C ALA A 110 17.15 -4.38 -2.92
N ASN A 111 17.38 -5.62 -3.37
CA ASN A 111 18.44 -5.96 -4.31
C ASN A 111 17.94 -6.04 -5.76
N ASP A 112 16.63 -6.21 -5.98
CA ASP A 112 16.01 -6.29 -7.30
C ASP A 112 14.86 -5.28 -7.45
N PRO A 113 15.12 -4.08 -7.99
CA PRO A 113 14.08 -3.06 -8.18
C PRO A 113 13.05 -3.43 -9.26
N SER A 114 13.26 -4.53 -9.99
CA SER A 114 12.26 -5.07 -10.93
C SER A 114 11.19 -5.91 -10.24
N LYS A 115 11.35 -6.21 -8.94
CA LYS A 115 10.33 -6.90 -8.16
C LYS A 115 9.43 -5.92 -7.41
N THR A 116 8.15 -6.18 -7.49
CA THR A 116 7.12 -5.39 -6.81
C THR A 116 6.05 -6.27 -6.23
N CYS A 117 5.35 -5.74 -5.23
CA CYS A 117 4.16 -6.35 -4.69
C CYS A 117 3.05 -6.32 -5.73
N ILE A 118 2.52 -7.49 -6.05
CA ILE A 118 1.30 -7.66 -6.83
C ILE A 118 0.47 -8.73 -6.13
N ASN A 119 -0.74 -8.37 -5.73
CA ASN A 119 -1.69 -9.24 -5.05
C ASN A 119 -1.15 -9.82 -3.72
N GLY A 120 -0.25 -9.08 -3.06
CA GLY A 120 0.41 -9.49 -1.83
C GLY A 120 1.61 -10.43 -2.02
N LEU A 121 2.06 -10.66 -3.25
CA LEU A 121 3.25 -11.46 -3.56
C LEU A 121 4.35 -10.59 -4.17
N CYS A 122 5.59 -10.84 -3.78
CA CYS A 122 6.75 -10.17 -4.38
C CYS A 122 7.12 -10.84 -5.70
N VAL A 123 6.79 -10.21 -6.81
CA VAL A 123 6.94 -10.78 -8.16
C VAL A 123 7.73 -9.85 -9.07
N LYS A 124 8.41 -10.42 -10.06
CA LYS A 124 9.04 -9.63 -11.12
C LYS A 124 7.95 -8.94 -11.94
N HIS A 125 7.99 -7.62 -11.98
CA HIS A 125 7.04 -6.80 -12.69
C HIS A 125 7.80 -5.74 -13.47
N THR A 126 7.82 -5.89 -14.80
CA THR A 126 8.41 -4.89 -15.68
C THR A 126 7.56 -3.62 -15.61
N LYS A 127 8.06 -2.60 -14.89
CA LYS A 127 7.47 -1.26 -14.92
C LYS A 127 7.33 -0.83 -16.38
N ARG A 128 6.14 -0.32 -16.73
CA ARG A 128 5.86 0.14 -18.08
C ARG A 128 6.83 1.29 -18.39
N SER A 129 7.70 1.12 -19.39
CA SER A 129 8.61 2.17 -19.82
C SER A 129 7.79 3.43 -20.18
N THR A 130 8.04 4.54 -19.51
CA THR A 130 7.48 5.86 -19.82
C THR A 130 8.09 6.42 -21.10
N ASN A 131 7.96 5.72 -22.23
CA ASN A 131 8.28 6.22 -23.57
C ASN A 131 7.03 6.81 -24.24
N LYS A 132 6.39 7.78 -23.58
CA LYS A 132 5.40 8.67 -24.20
C LYS A 132 5.67 10.12 -23.80
N SER A 133 6.83 10.62 -24.21
CA SER A 133 7.06 12.06 -24.34
C SER A 133 7.96 12.30 -25.54
N LYS A 134 7.38 12.20 -26.75
CA LYS A 134 7.88 12.72 -28.05
C LYS A 134 6.99 12.20 -29.19
N ARG A 135 5.75 12.66 -29.25
CA ARG A 135 5.00 12.70 -30.52
C ARG A 135 3.77 13.60 -30.37
N GLN A 136 3.96 14.87 -30.72
CA GLN A 136 3.03 15.76 -31.44
C GLN A 136 3.37 17.22 -31.12
N LYS A 137 4.33 17.75 -31.88
CA LYS A 137 4.34 19.14 -32.34
C LYS A 137 4.79 19.10 -33.80
N THR A 138 3.81 19.05 -34.68
CA THR A 138 3.86 19.41 -36.11
C THR A 138 2.50 19.96 -36.43
#